data_AF-A0A0D8ZRW1-F1
#
_entry.id   AF-A0A0D8ZRW1-F1
#
_cell.length_a   1.000
_cell.length_b   1.000
_cell.length_c   1.000
_cell.angle_alpha   90.00
_cell.angle_beta   90.00
_cell.angle_gamma   90.00
#
_symmetry.space_group_name_H-M   'P 1'
#
loop_
_entity.id
_entity.type
_entity.pdbx_description
1 polymer ?
#
loop_
_entity_poly.entity_id
_entity_poly.type
_entity_poly.pdbx_seq_one_letter_code
_entity_poly.pdbx_strand_id
1 'polypeptide(L)'
;PASPAPPAPPPVRQKTRARFSTLELLFNGAFSGFEGGLVGIALFSFLGTTLVSTGAWLLILAVLVFAQWRRWIERWDLIIIAGITLALVLFVPGLTANVSNLIGIDSKLVVLVIATLTAAVAIAVTAIFRLIYKLLSLIL
;
A
#
# COMPACT_ATOMS: atom_id res chain seq x y z
N PRO A 1 64.86 -15.58 13.02
CA PRO A 1 63.48 -16.11 13.10
C PRO A 1 62.44 -14.99 12.92
N ALA A 2 61.74 -14.97 11.78
CA ALA A 2 60.70 -13.99 11.49
C ALA A 2 59.37 -14.42 12.13
N SER A 3 58.75 -13.54 12.90
CA SER A 3 57.45 -13.78 13.54
C SER A 3 56.32 -13.86 12.49
N PRO A 4 55.27 -14.68 12.68
CA PRO A 4 54.17 -14.77 11.72
C PRO A 4 53.31 -13.51 11.77
N ALA A 5 52.93 -13.00 10.60
CA ALA A 5 52.02 -11.86 10.49
C ALA A 5 50.60 -12.22 10.99
N PRO A 6 49.85 -11.27 11.60
CA PRO A 6 48.50 -11.52 12.11
C PRO A 6 47.52 -11.87 10.98
N PRO A 7 46.54 -12.76 11.21
CA PRO A 7 45.51 -13.10 10.22
C PRO A 7 44.62 -11.89 9.91
N ALA A 8 44.38 -11.65 8.62
CA ALA A 8 43.54 -10.55 8.14
C ALA A 8 42.07 -10.74 8.61
N PRO A 9 41.36 -9.65 8.99
CA PRO A 9 39.98 -9.73 9.40
C PRO A 9 39.07 -10.22 8.26
N PRO A 10 38.03 -11.02 8.56
CA PRO A 10 37.12 -11.54 7.54
C PRO A 10 36.38 -10.40 6.83
N PRO A 11 36.09 -10.55 5.52
CA PRO A 11 35.40 -9.52 4.75
C PRO A 11 34.02 -9.27 5.36
N VAL A 12 33.78 -8.04 5.79
CA VAL A 12 32.48 -7.59 6.29
C VAL A 12 31.50 -7.69 5.13
N ARG A 13 30.59 -8.67 5.19
CA ARG A 13 29.52 -8.87 4.22
C ARG A 13 28.64 -7.61 4.24
N GLN A 14 28.90 -6.67 3.32
CA GLN A 14 28.06 -5.49 3.15
C GLN A 14 26.65 -6.00 2.87
N LYS A 15 25.72 -5.74 3.80
CA LYS A 15 24.28 -5.93 3.56
C LYS A 15 23.90 -4.97 2.44
N THR A 16 24.03 -5.40 1.19
CA THR A 16 23.50 -4.70 0.04
C THR A 16 22.02 -4.46 0.34
N ARG A 17 21.63 -3.20 0.56
CA ARG A 17 20.22 -2.85 0.76
C ARG A 17 19.44 -3.45 -0.40
N ALA A 18 18.60 -4.45 -0.11
CA ALA A 18 17.84 -5.13 -1.14
C ALA A 18 17.04 -4.09 -1.94
N ARG A 19 17.41 -3.94 -3.22
CA ARG A 19 16.62 -3.19 -4.22
C ARG A 19 15.22 -3.80 -4.18
N PHE A 20 14.19 -2.97 -4.02
CA PHE A 20 12.81 -3.46 -4.03
C PHE A 20 12.59 -4.27 -5.31
N SER A 21 12.07 -5.49 -5.15
CA SER A 21 11.71 -6.31 -6.30
C SER A 21 10.56 -5.65 -7.05
N THR A 22 10.50 -5.84 -8.37
CA THR A 22 9.35 -5.47 -9.20
C THR A 22 8.03 -5.86 -8.58
N LEU A 23 7.98 -7.10 -8.12
CA LEU A 23 6.78 -7.70 -7.58
C LEU A 23 6.41 -7.06 -6.24
N GLU A 24 7.41 -6.70 -5.44
CA GLU A 24 7.21 -6.00 -4.17
C GLU A 24 6.67 -4.59 -4.38
N LEU A 25 7.17 -3.87 -5.39
CA LEU A 25 6.67 -2.54 -5.72
C LEU A 25 5.20 -2.59 -6.20
N LEU A 26 4.87 -3.53 -7.08
CA LEU A 26 3.49 -3.72 -7.56
C LEU A 26 2.56 -4.17 -6.43
N PHE A 27 3.03 -5.05 -5.54
CA PHE A 27 2.27 -5.50 -4.37
C PHE A 27 2.00 -4.36 -3.39
N ASN A 28 3.00 -3.52 -3.11
CA ASN A 28 2.83 -2.34 -2.25
C ASN A 28 1.87 -1.33 -2.89
N GLY A 29 1.92 -1.17 -4.21
CA GLY A 29 0.96 -0.38 -4.97
C GLY A 29 -0.46 -0.93 -4.86
N ALA A 30 -0.63 -2.24 -5.02
CA ALA A 30 -1.92 -2.91 -4.87
C ALA A 30 -2.51 -2.71 -3.47
N PHE A 31 -1.71 -2.92 -2.42
CA PHE A 31 -2.12 -2.72 -1.03
C PHE A 31 -2.51 -1.27 -0.77
N SER A 32 -1.70 -0.30 -1.22
CA SER A 32 -2.02 1.12 -1.03
C SER A 32 -3.29 1.56 -1.75
N GLY A 33 -3.54 1.02 -2.96
CA GLY A 33 -4.78 1.25 -3.68
C GLY A 33 -5.99 0.62 -2.99
N PHE A 34 -5.84 -0.63 -2.54
CA PHE A 34 -6.88 -1.37 -1.83
C PHE A 34 -7.29 -0.68 -0.51
N GLU A 35 -6.32 -0.41 0.36
CA GLU A 35 -6.55 0.30 1.62
C GLU A 35 -7.08 1.71 1.37
N GLY A 36 -6.56 2.40 0.37
CA GLY A 36 -7.07 3.71 -0.04
C GLY A 36 -8.54 3.68 -0.43
N GLY A 37 -8.96 2.65 -1.17
CA GLY A 37 -10.37 2.42 -1.48
C GLY A 37 -11.21 2.16 -0.24
N LEU A 38 -10.78 1.24 0.63
CA LEU A 38 -11.52 0.86 1.84
C LEU A 38 -11.65 2.01 2.83
N VAL A 39 -10.55 2.69 3.15
CA VAL A 39 -10.54 3.85 4.05
C VAL A 39 -11.36 4.99 3.45
N GLY A 40 -11.29 5.20 2.14
CA GLY A 40 -12.11 6.21 1.45
C GLY A 40 -13.60 5.93 1.60
N ILE A 41 -14.02 4.69 1.34
CA ILE A 41 -15.42 4.27 1.53
C ILE A 41 -15.86 4.46 2.98
N ALA A 42 -15.05 4.02 3.94
CA ALA A 42 -15.35 4.11 5.36
C ALA A 42 -15.54 5.57 5.80
N LEU A 43 -14.60 6.46 5.41
CA LEU A 43 -14.65 7.87 5.78
C LEU A 43 -15.77 8.62 5.06
N PHE A 44 -15.98 8.38 3.77
CA PHE A 44 -17.09 9.01 3.06
C PHE A 44 -18.44 8.52 3.57
N SER A 45 -18.53 7.26 4.01
CA SER A 45 -19.74 6.77 4.65
C SER A 45 -19.96 7.33 6.05
N PHE A 46 -18.89 7.54 6.83
CA PHE A 46 -19.03 7.95 8.22
C PHE A 46 -19.07 9.49 8.39
N LEU A 47 -18.18 10.22 7.71
CA LEU A 47 -18.04 11.69 7.78
C LEU A 47 -18.70 12.43 6.61
N GLY A 48 -19.26 11.71 5.63
CA GLY A 48 -19.77 12.29 4.39
C GLY A 48 -18.68 12.81 3.46
N THR A 49 -19.07 13.52 2.40
CA THR A 49 -18.18 14.18 1.43
C THR A 49 -17.77 15.58 1.89
N THR A 50 -17.27 15.68 3.13
CA THR A 50 -16.77 16.93 3.69
C THR A 50 -15.28 17.10 3.43
N LEU A 51 -14.80 18.35 3.48
CA LEU A 51 -13.36 18.65 3.35
C LEU A 51 -12.53 17.93 4.43
N VAL A 52 -13.12 17.74 5.61
CA VAL A 52 -12.54 16.98 6.73
C VAL A 52 -12.35 15.51 6.37
N SER A 53 -13.35 14.89 5.72
CA SER A 53 -13.29 13.49 5.27
C SER A 53 -12.17 13.27 4.26
N THR A 54 -12.09 14.15 3.24
CA THR A 54 -11.00 14.10 2.24
C THR A 54 -9.63 14.33 2.88
N GLY A 55 -9.52 15.30 3.79
CA GLY A 55 -8.28 15.57 4.53
C GLY A 55 -7.83 14.38 5.38
N ALA A 56 -8.75 13.77 6.13
CA ALA A 56 -8.48 12.58 6.94
C ALA A 56 -8.07 11.39 6.07
N TRP A 57 -8.74 11.21 4.93
CA TRP A 57 -8.42 10.15 3.96
C TRP A 57 -6.99 10.30 3.42
N LEU A 58 -6.62 11.51 2.97
CA LEU A 58 -5.28 11.80 2.48
C LEU A 58 -4.22 11.63 3.58
N LEU A 59 -4.53 12.02 4.81
CA LEU A 59 -3.62 11.86 5.95
C LEU A 59 -3.36 10.37 6.23
N ILE A 60 -4.41 9.55 6.33
CA ILE A 60 -4.27 8.11 6.57
C ILE A 60 -3.48 7.45 5.44
N LEU A 61 -3.78 7.79 4.18
CA LEU A 61 -3.03 7.29 3.04
C LEU A 61 -1.56 7.71 3.09
N ALA A 62 -1.27 8.96 3.42
CA ALA A 62 0.10 9.45 3.53
C ALA A 62 0.86 8.71 4.64
N VAL A 63 0.24 8.46 5.79
CA VAL A 63 0.84 7.70 6.90
C VAL A 63 1.11 6.25 6.48
N LEU A 64 0.17 5.60 5.80
CA LEU A 64 0.34 4.22 5.32
C LEU A 64 1.48 4.10 4.29
N VAL A 65 1.51 5.00 3.31
CA VAL A 65 2.57 5.03 2.29
C VAL A 65 3.93 5.35 2.93
N PHE A 66 3.96 6.27 3.91
CA PHE A 66 5.18 6.58 4.65
C PHE A 66 5.69 5.39 5.48
N ALA A 67 4.78 4.68 6.16
CA ALA A 67 5.12 3.49 6.95
C ALA A 67 5.66 2.36 6.06
N GLN A 68 5.08 2.17 4.86
CA GLN A 68 5.61 1.26 3.84
C GLN A 68 6.99 1.69 3.35
N TRP A 69 7.17 2.98 3.05
CA TRP A 69 8.43 3.51 2.56
C TRP A 69 9.55 3.34 3.59
N ARG A 70 9.24 3.53 4.87
CA ARG A 70 10.18 3.34 5.98
C ARG A 70 10.44 1.86 6.32
N ARG A 71 9.74 0.92 5.65
CA ARG A 71 9.77 -0.53 5.94
C ARG A 71 9.44 -0.83 7.40
N TRP A 72 8.54 -0.06 8.01
CA TRP A 72 8.01 -0.36 9.34
C TRP A 72 7.08 -1.57 9.30
N ILE A 73 6.42 -1.76 8.16
CA ILE A 73 5.45 -2.83 7.93
C ILE A 73 6.14 -3.90 7.05
N GLU A 74 6.27 -5.12 7.56
CA GLU A 74 6.73 -6.26 6.77
C GLU A 74 5.62 -6.77 5.84
N ARG A 75 6.00 -7.54 4.80
CA ARG A 75 5.04 -8.00 3.77
C ARG A 75 3.84 -8.76 4.34
N TRP A 76 4.05 -9.53 5.41
CA TRP A 76 2.98 -10.25 6.09
C TRP A 76 2.05 -9.32 6.86
N ASP A 77 2.60 -8.28 7.46
CA ASP A 77 1.84 -7.30 8.23
C ASP A 77 0.93 -6.46 7.32
N LEU A 78 1.34 -6.17 6.08
CA LEU A 78 0.47 -5.58 5.06
C LEU A 78 -0.78 -6.44 4.79
N ILE A 79 -0.62 -7.76 4.65
CA ILE A 79 -1.75 -8.66 4.39
C ILE A 79 -2.70 -8.70 5.60
N ILE A 80 -2.14 -8.71 6.81
CA ILE A 80 -2.91 -8.70 8.05
C ILE A 80 -3.71 -7.40 8.16
N ILE A 81 -3.08 -6.25 7.95
CA ILE A 81 -3.74 -4.94 7.95
C ILE A 81 -4.87 -4.95 6.93
N ALA A 82 -4.60 -5.33 5.68
CA ALA A 82 -5.63 -5.34 4.64
C ALA A 82 -6.82 -6.27 4.96
N GLY A 83 -6.53 -7.45 5.51
CA GLY A 83 -7.57 -8.38 5.96
C GLY A 83 -8.42 -7.80 7.09
N ILE A 84 -7.79 -7.14 8.06
CA ILE A 84 -8.49 -6.51 9.19
C ILE A 84 -9.31 -5.32 8.71
N THR A 85 -8.76 -4.44 7.87
CA THR A 85 -9.48 -3.27 7.34
C THR A 85 -10.68 -3.72 6.51
N LEU A 86 -10.51 -4.72 5.65
CA LEU A 86 -11.63 -5.29 4.88
C LEU A 86 -12.71 -5.87 5.79
N ALA A 87 -12.33 -6.67 6.79
CA ALA A 87 -13.28 -7.23 7.74
C ALA A 87 -14.02 -6.11 8.48
N LEU A 88 -13.30 -5.09 8.97
CA LEU A 88 -13.90 -3.97 9.68
C LEU A 88 -14.92 -3.23 8.80
N VAL A 89 -14.57 -2.93 7.54
CA VAL A 89 -15.50 -2.26 6.61
C VAL A 89 -16.73 -3.12 6.31
N LEU A 90 -16.57 -4.43 6.12
CA LEU A 90 -17.69 -5.32 5.75
C LEU A 90 -18.62 -5.68 6.93
N PHE A 91 -18.09 -5.74 8.15
CA PHE A 91 -18.85 -6.14 9.34
C PHE A 91 -19.39 -4.96 10.15
N VAL A 92 -18.88 -3.74 9.97
CA VAL A 92 -19.41 -2.55 10.65
C VAL A 92 -20.43 -1.84 9.73
N PRO A 93 -21.74 -1.98 9.98
CA PRO A 93 -22.78 -1.51 9.04
C PRO A 93 -22.75 0.01 8.78
N GLY A 94 -22.24 0.81 9.73
CA GLY A 94 -22.09 2.26 9.56
C GLY A 94 -21.06 2.68 8.51
N LEU A 95 -20.09 1.83 8.17
CA LEU A 95 -19.02 2.15 7.22
C LEU A 95 -19.41 1.91 5.75
N THR A 96 -20.54 1.25 5.51
CA THR A 96 -21.05 0.96 4.15
C THR A 96 -22.45 1.49 3.89
N ALA A 97 -23.14 1.98 4.92
CA ALA A 97 -24.55 2.39 4.86
C ALA A 97 -24.83 3.40 3.74
N ASN A 98 -23.96 4.40 3.59
CA ASN A 98 -24.17 5.47 2.61
C ASN A 98 -23.75 5.08 1.18
N VAL A 99 -22.94 4.02 1.01
CA VAL A 99 -22.54 3.53 -0.32
C VAL A 99 -23.66 2.74 -0.99
N SER A 100 -24.40 1.90 -0.26
CA SER A 100 -25.54 1.16 -0.85
C SER A 100 -26.66 2.06 -1.33
N ASN A 101 -26.94 3.14 -0.59
CA ASN A 101 -28.00 4.08 -0.95
C ASN A 101 -27.70 4.85 -2.23
N LEU A 102 -26.43 4.96 -2.63
CA LEU A 102 -26.00 5.72 -3.80
C LEU A 102 -26.22 4.95 -5.11
N ILE A 103 -26.13 3.62 -5.09
CA ILE A 103 -26.06 2.78 -6.31
C ILE A 103 -27.18 1.71 -6.36
N GLY A 104 -27.91 1.47 -5.27
CA GLY A 104 -29.01 0.48 -5.24
C GLY A 104 -28.54 -0.98 -5.38
N ILE A 105 -27.25 -1.23 -5.16
CA ILE A 105 -26.59 -2.55 -5.18
C ILE A 105 -26.16 -2.90 -3.74
N ASP A 106 -26.06 -4.19 -3.43
CA ASP A 106 -25.53 -4.68 -2.16
C ASP A 106 -24.21 -3.96 -1.78
N SER A 107 -24.21 -3.30 -0.61
CA SER A 107 -23.09 -2.47 -0.16
C SER A 107 -21.77 -3.24 -0.15
N LYS A 108 -21.82 -4.53 0.19
CA LYS A 108 -20.65 -5.41 0.25
C LYS A 108 -20.01 -5.65 -1.13
N LEU A 109 -20.83 -5.84 -2.16
CA LEU A 109 -20.34 -6.00 -3.53
C LEU A 109 -19.70 -4.70 -4.03
N VAL A 110 -20.33 -3.56 -3.75
CA VAL A 110 -19.78 -2.26 -4.12
C VAL A 110 -18.43 -2.01 -3.45
N VAL A 111 -18.30 -2.32 -2.15
CA VAL A 111 -17.03 -2.19 -1.42
C VAL A 111 -15.95 -3.04 -2.08
N LEU A 112 -16.24 -4.30 -2.38
CA LEU A 112 -15.28 -5.22 -2.98
C LEU A 112 -14.85 -4.77 -4.38
N VAL A 113 -15.80 -4.29 -5.19
CA VAL A 113 -15.52 -3.74 -6.53
C VAL A 113 -14.65 -2.50 -6.45
N ILE A 114 -15.00 -1.52 -5.61
CA ILE A 114 -14.22 -0.28 -5.47
C ILE A 114 -12.83 -0.57 -4.92
N ALA A 115 -12.70 -1.42 -3.89
CA ALA A 115 -11.41 -1.78 -3.32
C ALA A 115 -10.51 -2.49 -4.35
N THR A 116 -11.07 -3.38 -5.16
CA THR A 116 -10.31 -4.08 -6.20
C THR A 116 -9.94 -3.15 -7.36
N LEU A 117 -10.85 -2.25 -7.78
CA LEU A 117 -10.59 -1.28 -8.84
C LEU A 117 -9.52 -0.27 -8.43
N THR A 118 -9.60 0.27 -7.22
CA THR A 118 -8.59 1.21 -6.68
C THR A 118 -7.22 0.53 -6.54
N ALA A 119 -7.17 -0.73 -6.13
CA ALA A 119 -5.94 -1.55 -6.18
C ALA A 119 -5.40 -1.67 -7.62
N ALA A 120 -6.24 -2.02 -8.59
CA ALA A 120 -5.84 -2.15 -9.99
C ALA A 120 -5.32 -0.84 -10.59
N VAL A 121 -5.97 0.29 -10.28
CA VAL A 121 -5.52 1.63 -10.67
C VAL A 121 -4.15 1.93 -10.06
N ALA A 122 -3.95 1.67 -8.77
CA ALA A 122 -2.67 1.92 -8.11
C ALA A 122 -1.55 1.04 -8.68
N ILE A 123 -1.82 -0.22 -9.00
CA ILE A 123 -0.89 -1.11 -9.72
C ILE A 123 -0.55 -0.52 -11.09
N ALA A 124 -1.55 -0.10 -11.87
CA ALA A 124 -1.35 0.46 -13.19
C ALA A 124 -0.48 1.72 -13.15
N VAL A 125 -0.77 2.65 -12.22
CA VAL A 125 0.02 3.85 -11.98
C VAL A 125 1.47 3.50 -11.61
N THR A 126 1.64 2.56 -10.68
CA THR A 126 2.97 2.08 -10.25
C THR A 126 3.75 1.46 -11.41
N ALA A 127 3.09 0.66 -12.24
CA ALA A 127 3.68 0.01 -13.40
C ALA A 127 4.10 1.04 -14.47
N ILE A 128 3.26 2.05 -14.74
CA ILE A 128 3.56 3.13 -15.68
C ILE A 128 4.78 3.93 -15.22
N PHE A 129 4.81 4.38 -13.96
CA PHE A 129 5.97 5.10 -13.44
C PHE A 129 7.25 4.27 -13.55
N ARG A 130 7.16 2.98 -13.21
CA ARG A 130 8.30 2.08 -13.34
C ARG A 130 8.75 1.93 -14.80
N LEU A 131 7.82 1.84 -15.74
CA LEU A 131 8.15 1.75 -17.17
C LEU A 131 8.89 3.00 -17.63
N ILE A 132 8.42 4.19 -17.23
CA ILE A 132 9.07 5.47 -17.50
C ILE A 132 10.49 5.48 -16.93
N TYR A 133 10.68 5.11 -15.67
CA TYR A 133 12.03 5.05 -15.07
C TYR A 133 12.94 4.05 -15.78
N LYS A 134 12.40 2.90 -16.21
CA LYS A 134 13.18 1.91 -16.96
C LYS A 134 13.62 2.46 -18.31
N LEU A 135 12.74 3.17 -19.02
CA LEU A 135 13.07 3.82 -20.29
C LEU A 135 14.14 4.91 -20.11
N LEU A 136 13.97 5.78 -19.10
CA LEU A 136 14.97 6.81 -18.76
C LEU A 136 16.33 6.19 -18.43
N SER A 137 16.37 5.13 -17.63
CA SER A 137 17.62 4.43 -17.27
C SER A 137 18.29 3.68 -18.42
N LEU A 138 17.60 3.48 -19.54
CA LEU A 138 18.14 2.82 -20.72
C LEU A 138 18.75 3.83 -21.70
N ILE A 139 18.25 5.07 -21.66
CA ILE A 139 18.69 6.17 -22.53
C ILE A 139 19.80 7.00 -21.86
N LEU A 140 19.74 7.17 -20.54
CA LEU A 140 20.68 7.96 -19.73
C LEU A 140 21.76 7.08 -19.10
#